data_AF-A0A2S2C534-F1
#
_entry.id   AF-A0A2S2C534-F1
#
_cell.length_a   1.000
_cell.length_b   1.000
_cell.length_c   1.000
_cell.angle_alpha   90.00
_cell.angle_beta   90.00
_cell.angle_gamma   90.00
#
_symmetry.space_group_name_H-M   'P 1'
#
loop_
_entity.id
_entity.type
_entity.pdbx_description
1 polymer ?
#
loop_
_entity_poly.entity_id
_entity_poly.type
_entity_poly.pdbx_seq_one_letter_code
_entity_poly.pdbx_strand_id
1 'polypeptide(L)'
;MSAATDRQWAVRDAVLRWLLAKTTEGYRSPILDADAIGGEVGWAASALSDDEVYDAANYLFTEGYVTGMPVKGLGIPRPILTLVGHRVAKTGNPLRSNADAREAKSRRRPPSFAEASVTTAGTTK
;
A
#
# COMPACT_ATOMS: atom_id res chain seq x y z
N MET A 1 -1.46 2.49 15.65
CA MET A 1 -1.33 1.54 14.54
C MET A 1 -0.09 0.71 14.78
N SER A 2 -0.22 -0.61 14.93
CA SER A 2 0.93 -1.50 15.10
C SER A 2 1.76 -1.50 13.81
N ALA A 3 3.08 -1.46 13.92
CA ALA A 3 3.97 -1.60 12.77
C ALA A 3 3.68 -2.92 12.06
N ALA A 4 3.58 -2.89 10.73
CA ALA A 4 3.41 -4.11 9.95
C ALA A 4 4.64 -5.02 10.13
N THR A 5 4.41 -6.32 10.28
CA THR A 5 5.49 -7.30 10.46
C THR A 5 6.34 -7.42 9.19
N ASP A 6 7.58 -7.92 9.32
CA ASP A 6 8.45 -8.18 8.16
C ASP A 6 7.77 -9.04 7.09
N ARG A 7 6.96 -10.02 7.54
CA ARG A 7 6.15 -10.85 6.65
C ARG A 7 5.14 -10.01 5.87
N GLN A 8 4.37 -9.14 6.52
CA GLN A 8 3.39 -8.30 5.84
C GLN A 8 4.02 -7.38 4.80
N TRP A 9 5.21 -6.84 5.07
CA TRP A 9 5.96 -6.06 4.07
C TRP A 9 6.40 -6.92 2.88
N ALA A 10 6.93 -8.11 3.14
CA ALA A 10 7.32 -9.04 2.08
C ALA A 10 6.13 -9.47 1.21
N VAL A 11 4.95 -9.70 1.80
CA VAL A 11 3.72 -10.01 1.05
C VAL A 11 3.31 -8.83 0.15
N ARG A 12 3.39 -7.58 0.66
CA ARG A 12 3.10 -6.38 -0.17
C ARG A 12 4.04 -6.25 -1.36
N ASP A 13 5.33 -6.48 -1.14
CA ASP A 13 6.33 -6.44 -2.22
C ASP A 13 6.08 -7.58 -3.23
N ALA A 14 5.71 -8.78 -2.77
CA ALA A 14 5.38 -9.91 -3.63
C ALA A 14 4.14 -9.62 -4.51
N VAL A 15 3.05 -9.13 -3.91
CA VAL A 15 1.84 -8.75 -4.66
C VAL A 15 2.16 -7.67 -5.69
N LEU A 16 2.97 -6.67 -5.34
CA LEU A 16 3.36 -5.60 -6.26
C LEU A 16 4.17 -6.12 -7.45
N ARG A 17 5.14 -7.02 -7.21
CA ARG A 17 5.93 -7.66 -8.28
C ARG A 17 5.08 -8.53 -9.19
N TRP A 18 4.19 -9.31 -8.61
CA TRP A 18 3.26 -10.15 -9.35
C TRP A 18 2.35 -9.32 -10.27
N LEU A 19 1.79 -8.21 -9.77
CA LEU A 19 0.97 -7.30 -10.57
C LEU A 19 1.76 -6.67 -11.73
N LEU A 20 3.04 -6.34 -11.52
CA LEU A 20 3.91 -5.86 -12.59
C LEU A 20 4.14 -6.93 -13.67
N ALA A 21 4.39 -8.17 -13.27
CA ALA A 21 4.55 -9.30 -14.20
C ALA A 21 3.28 -9.49 -15.04
N LYS A 22 2.11 -9.57 -14.40
CA LYS A 22 0.82 -9.71 -15.09
C LYS A 22 0.49 -8.53 -15.99
N THR A 23 0.81 -7.30 -15.59
CA THR A 23 0.66 -6.12 -16.45
C THR A 23 1.57 -6.20 -17.67
N THR A 24 2.80 -6.70 -17.51
CA THR A 24 3.77 -6.89 -18.61
C THR A 24 3.33 -7.99 -19.58
N GLU A 25 2.68 -9.04 -19.08
CA GLU A 25 2.03 -10.10 -19.86
C GLU A 25 0.74 -9.62 -20.59
N GLY A 26 0.27 -8.39 -20.31
CA GLY A 26 -0.94 -7.83 -20.91
C GLY A 26 -2.24 -8.10 -20.13
N TYR A 27 -2.16 -8.77 -18.97
CA TYR A 27 -3.29 -8.97 -18.08
C TYR A 27 -3.58 -7.70 -17.27
N ARG A 28 -4.58 -6.92 -17.73
CA ARG A 28 -4.97 -5.65 -17.09
C ARG A 28 -5.79 -5.80 -15.80
N SER A 29 -6.37 -6.97 -15.54
CA SER A 29 -7.26 -7.20 -14.39
C SER A 29 -7.10 -8.63 -13.86
N PRO A 30 -5.94 -8.97 -13.30
CA PRO A 30 -5.71 -10.29 -12.74
C PRO A 30 -6.52 -10.48 -11.46
N ILE A 31 -6.89 -11.72 -11.17
CA ILE A 31 -7.61 -12.12 -9.95
C ILE A 31 -6.56 -12.37 -8.86
N LEU A 32 -6.72 -11.76 -7.68
CA LEU A 32 -5.84 -12.07 -6.55
C LEU A 32 -6.03 -13.53 -6.13
N ASP A 33 -4.95 -14.29 -6.23
CA ASP A 33 -4.88 -15.70 -5.89
C ASP A 33 -3.54 -15.95 -5.21
N ALA A 34 -3.58 -16.40 -3.96
CA ALA A 34 -2.38 -16.55 -3.14
C ALA A 34 -1.41 -17.62 -3.69
N ASP A 35 -1.93 -18.70 -4.26
CA ASP A 35 -1.14 -19.78 -4.86
C ASP A 35 -0.48 -19.30 -6.16
N ALA A 36 -1.22 -18.60 -7.02
CA ALA A 36 -0.71 -18.05 -8.26
C ALA A 36 0.37 -16.98 -8.00
N ILE A 37 0.18 -16.14 -6.98
CA ILE A 37 1.18 -15.14 -6.57
C ILE A 37 2.42 -15.85 -6.04
N GLY A 38 2.24 -16.82 -5.14
CA GLY A 38 3.35 -17.57 -4.55
C GLY A 38 4.20 -18.29 -5.59
N GLY A 39 3.57 -18.94 -6.56
CA GLY A 39 4.25 -19.64 -7.65
C GLY A 39 5.02 -18.72 -8.59
N GLU A 40 4.41 -17.61 -9.01
CA GLU A 40 5.01 -16.68 -9.98
C GLU A 40 6.20 -15.90 -9.38
N VAL A 41 6.10 -15.46 -8.12
CA VAL A 41 7.17 -14.68 -7.48
C VAL A 41 8.24 -15.54 -6.81
N GLY A 42 8.12 -16.87 -6.88
CA GLY A 42 9.03 -17.80 -6.23
C GLY A 42 9.03 -17.67 -4.71
N TRP A 43 7.84 -17.54 -4.10
CA TRP A 43 7.69 -17.35 -2.67
C TRP A 43 8.19 -18.59 -1.90
N ALA A 44 9.33 -18.45 -1.21
CA ALA A 44 10.01 -19.55 -0.51
C ALA A 44 9.61 -19.71 0.96
N ALA A 45 8.82 -18.77 1.51
CA ALA A 45 8.39 -18.81 2.90
C ALA A 45 7.08 -19.63 3.05
N SER A 46 6.52 -19.67 4.26
CA SER A 46 5.22 -20.32 4.49
C SER A 46 4.16 -19.78 3.53
N ALA A 47 3.29 -20.68 3.06
CA ALA A 47 2.24 -20.40 2.09
C ALA A 47 1.51 -19.08 2.39
N LEU A 48 1.22 -18.33 1.32
CA LEU A 48 0.47 -17.08 1.41
C LEU A 48 -0.99 -17.41 1.70
N SER A 49 -1.64 -16.65 2.58
CA SER A 49 -3.09 -16.72 2.75
C SER A 49 -3.79 -15.66 1.92
N ASP A 50 -5.04 -15.94 1.53
CA ASP A 50 -5.89 -14.98 0.82
C ASP A 50 -6.10 -13.69 1.63
N ASP A 51 -6.20 -13.79 2.96
CA ASP A 51 -6.30 -12.63 3.84
C ASP A 51 -5.04 -11.77 3.82
N GLU A 52 -3.84 -12.38 3.84
CA GLU A 52 -2.57 -11.65 3.76
C GLU A 52 -2.42 -10.94 2.42
N VAL A 53 -2.79 -11.62 1.32
CA VAL A 53 -2.78 -11.06 -0.03
C VAL A 53 -3.80 -9.94 -0.16
N TYR A 54 -5.00 -10.13 0.39
CA TYR A 54 -6.05 -9.13 0.37
C TYR A 54 -5.64 -7.88 1.16
N ASP A 55 -5.10 -8.03 2.36
CA ASP A 55 -4.62 -6.93 3.19
C ASP A 55 -3.46 -6.18 2.51
N ALA A 56 -2.56 -6.90 1.85
CA ALA A 56 -1.50 -6.31 1.04
C ALA A 56 -2.05 -5.50 -0.14
N ALA A 57 -3.01 -6.06 -0.89
CA ALA A 57 -3.65 -5.35 -1.99
C ALA A 57 -4.44 -4.12 -1.52
N ASN A 58 -5.12 -4.22 -0.37
CA ASN A 58 -5.84 -3.11 0.24
C ASN A 58 -4.89 -1.98 0.70
N TYR A 59 -3.70 -2.33 1.20
CA TYR A 59 -2.65 -1.36 1.47
C TYR A 59 -2.19 -0.66 0.18
N LEU A 60 -1.90 -1.42 -0.88
CA LEU A 60 -1.51 -0.86 -2.18
C LEU A 60 -2.59 0.07 -2.76
N PHE A 61 -3.87 -0.27 -2.54
CA PHE A 61 -5.01 0.55 -2.96
C PHE A 61 -5.08 1.87 -2.19
N THR A 62 -4.97 1.79 -0.87
CA THR A 62 -4.95 2.97 0.02
C THR A 62 -3.79 3.90 -0.32
N GLU A 63 -2.63 3.35 -0.68
CA GLU A 63 -1.45 4.11 -1.10
C GLU A 63 -1.52 4.61 -2.55
N GLY A 64 -2.55 4.24 -3.33
CA GLY A 64 -2.74 4.64 -4.72
C GLY A 64 -1.85 3.94 -5.74
N TYR A 65 -1.17 2.85 -5.34
CA TYR A 65 -0.37 2.03 -6.25
C TYR A 65 -1.23 1.13 -7.14
N VAL A 66 -2.41 0.74 -6.67
CA VAL A 66 -3.38 -0.04 -7.42
C VAL A 66 -4.77 0.59 -7.34
N THR A 67 -5.63 0.31 -8.32
CA THR A 67 -7.05 0.68 -8.34
C THR A 67 -7.91 -0.56 -8.60
N GLY A 68 -9.24 -0.45 -8.56
CA GLY A 68 -10.14 -1.57 -8.89
C GLY A 68 -10.27 -2.64 -7.80
N MET A 69 -9.93 -2.31 -6.54
CA MET A 69 -10.21 -3.19 -5.41
C MET A 69 -11.68 -3.04 -4.99
N PRO A 70 -12.48 -4.12 -5.01
CA PRO A 70 -13.80 -4.14 -4.40
C PRO A 70 -13.67 -4.08 -2.87
N VAL A 71 -14.79 -3.78 -2.20
CA VAL A 71 -14.92 -3.91 -0.75
C VAL A 71 -14.90 -5.39 -0.37
N LYS A 72 -14.24 -5.73 0.75
CA LYS A 72 -14.09 -7.13 1.22
C LYS A 72 -15.48 -7.76 1.32
N GLY A 73 -15.72 -8.84 0.56
CA GLY A 73 -17.02 -9.54 0.53
C GLY A 73 -17.99 -9.13 -0.59
N LEU A 74 -17.66 -8.14 -1.44
CA LEU A 74 -18.48 -7.71 -2.57
C LEU A 74 -17.73 -7.89 -3.90
N GLY A 75 -17.63 -9.14 -4.36
CA GLY A 75 -17.08 -9.48 -5.67
C GLY A 75 -15.62 -9.93 -5.67
N ILE A 76 -15.13 -10.28 -6.86
CA ILE A 76 -13.76 -10.80 -7.06
C ILE A 76 -12.80 -9.61 -7.17
N PRO A 77 -11.74 -9.54 -6.34
CA PRO A 77 -10.79 -8.45 -6.41
C PRO A 77 -9.97 -8.47 -7.70
N ARG A 78 -10.03 -7.35 -8.44
CA ARG A 78 -9.35 -7.14 -9.73
C ARG A 78 -8.45 -5.90 -9.66
N PRO A 79 -7.36 -5.96 -8.91
CA PRO A 79 -6.43 -4.84 -8.81
C PRO A 79 -5.80 -4.52 -10.18
N ILE A 80 -5.82 -3.24 -10.52
CA ILE A 80 -5.18 -2.68 -11.71
C ILE A 80 -4.01 -1.82 -11.25
N LEU A 81 -2.82 -2.08 -11.77
CA LEU A 81 -1.62 -1.31 -11.44
C LEU A 81 -1.75 0.12 -11.98
N THR A 82 -1.56 1.14 -11.13
CA THR A 82 -1.53 2.54 -11.57
C THR A 82 -0.17 2.90 -12.13
N LEU A 83 -0.04 4.06 -12.80
CA LEU A 83 1.25 4.56 -13.27
C LEU A 83 2.28 4.72 -12.13
N VAL A 84 1.80 5.09 -10.94
CA VAL A 84 2.63 5.23 -9.73
C VAL A 84 3.08 3.86 -9.24
N GLY A 85 2.16 2.89 -9.11
CA GLY A 85 2.49 1.52 -8.74
C GLY A 85 3.47 0.88 -9.71
N HIS A 86 3.28 1.09 -11.01
CA HIS A 86 4.18 0.60 -12.04
C HIS A 86 5.59 1.18 -11.91
N ARG A 87 5.73 2.46 -11.55
CA ARG A 87 7.05 3.08 -11.33
C ARG A 87 7.73 2.47 -10.11
N VAL A 88 7.01 2.33 -8.99
CA VAL A 88 7.57 1.76 -7.76
C VAL A 88 7.98 0.30 -7.95
N ALA A 89 7.13 -0.49 -8.62
CA ALA A 89 7.41 -1.88 -8.93
C ALA A 89 8.65 -2.03 -9.83
N LYS A 90 8.80 -1.15 -10.85
CA LYS A 90 9.99 -1.15 -11.73
C LYS A 90 11.27 -0.74 -11.02
N THR A 91 11.20 0.21 -10.09
CA THR A 91 12.38 0.65 -9.32
C THR A 91 12.91 -0.49 -8.45
N GLY A 92 12.06 -1.46 -8.07
CA GLY A 92 12.46 -2.59 -7.23
C GLY A 92 12.78 -2.22 -5.78
N ASN A 93 12.50 -0.98 -5.38
CA ASN A 93 12.71 -0.54 -4.00
C ASN A 93 11.66 -1.16 -3.08
N PRO A 94 12.07 -1.72 -1.93
CA PRO A 94 11.14 -2.31 -0.97
C PRO A 94 10.15 -1.25 -0.47
N LEU A 95 8.87 -1.60 -0.42
CA LEU A 95 7.80 -0.70 0.01
C LEU A 95 8.02 -0.20 1.44
N ARG A 96 8.61 -1.03 2.30
CA ARG A 96 8.97 -0.68 3.67
C ARG A 96 9.85 0.57 3.74
N SER A 97 10.92 0.64 2.94
CA SER A 97 11.82 1.80 2.96
C SER A 97 11.12 3.09 2.52
N ASN A 98 10.16 3.01 1.59
CA ASN A 98 9.35 4.16 1.20
C ASN A 98 8.37 4.59 2.30
N ALA A 99 7.76 3.62 2.98
CA ALA A 99 6.86 3.88 4.10
C ALA A 99 7.61 4.49 5.30
N ASP A 100 8.76 3.93 5.67
CA ASP A 100 9.64 4.46 6.71
C ASP A 100 10.12 5.89 6.37
N ALA A 101 10.49 6.14 5.11
CA ALA A 101 10.89 7.48 4.66
C ALA A 101 9.72 8.48 4.71
N ARG A 102 8.50 8.05 4.36
CA ARG A 102 7.29 8.89 4.49
C ARG A 102 6.96 9.17 5.94
N GLU A 103 7.02 8.16 6.80
CA GLU A 103 6.77 8.33 8.22
C GLU A 103 7.82 9.24 8.87
N ALA A 104 9.11 9.08 8.52
CA ALA A 104 10.18 9.96 8.95
C ALA A 104 9.96 11.41 8.45
N LYS A 105 9.46 11.59 7.22
CA LYS A 105 9.14 12.90 6.66
C LYS A 105 7.92 13.55 7.33
N SER A 106 6.90 12.76 7.69
CA SER A 106 5.76 13.20 8.48
C SER A 106 6.15 13.60 9.90
N ARG A 107 7.03 12.82 10.55
CA ARG A 107 7.59 13.16 11.88
C ARG A 107 8.48 14.41 11.87
N ARG A 108 9.09 14.73 10.73
CA ARG A 108 9.91 15.94 10.54
C ARG A 108 9.11 17.18 10.13
N ARG A 109 7.81 17.06 9.83
CA ARG A 109 6.97 18.25 9.68
C ARG A 109 6.68 18.79 11.09
N PRO A 110 7.08 20.01 11.44
CA PRO A 110 6.57 20.63 12.65
C PRO A 110 5.04 20.69 12.55
N PRO A 111 4.30 20.51 13.66
CA PRO A 111 2.87 20.74 13.65
C PRO A 111 2.65 22.16 13.10
N SER A 112 1.84 22.25 12.05
CA SER A 112 1.35 23.53 11.55
C SER A 112 0.59 24.19 12.70
N PHE A 113 1.23 25.14 13.38
CA PHE A 113 0.55 26.07 14.26
C PHE A 113 -0.31 27.00 13.38
N ALA A 114 -1.54 26.56 13.13
CA ALA A 114 -2.67 27.41 12.78
C ALA A 114 -3.80 26.91 13.68
N GLU A 115 -4.35 27.66 14.61
CA GLU A 115 -4.75 29.07 14.51
C GLU A 115 -4.25 29.93 15.67
N ALA A 116 -3.74 31.11 15.31
CA ALA A 116 -3.87 32.28 16.14
C ALA A 116 -5.33 32.73 16.14
N SER A 117 -5.93 32.88 17.33
CA SER A 117 -6.96 33.90 17.55
C SER A 117 -6.38 34.89 18.54
N VAL A 118 -5.86 35.98 17.98
CA VAL A 118 -5.53 37.22 18.67
C VAL A 118 -6.80 38.09 18.71
N THR A 119 -6.88 38.99 19.70
CA THR A 119 -7.76 40.20 19.77
C THR A 119 -9.15 40.02 20.42
N THR A 120 -9.65 40.81 21.39
CA THR A 120 -9.18 41.87 22.32
C THR A 120 -10.34 42.23 23.29
N ALA A 121 -10.00 42.75 24.48
CA ALA A 121 -10.64 43.85 25.24
C ALA A 121 -11.97 43.69 26.03
N GLY A 122 -11.97 44.29 27.24
CA GLY A 122 -13.15 44.78 27.99
C GLY A 122 -13.19 44.35 29.47
N THR A 123 -12.57 45.07 30.42
CA THR A 123 -13.14 46.16 31.27
C THR A 123 -14.07 45.68 32.41
N THR A 124 -13.55 45.82 33.64
CA THR A 124 -14.17 46.02 34.98
C THR A 124 -15.64 45.67 35.23
N LYS A 125 -15.88 44.99 36.37
CA LYS A 125 -16.59 45.59 37.52
C LYS A 125 -16.19 44.94 38.83
#